data_AF-A0AAE3SH70-F1
#
_entry.id   AF-A0AAE3SH70-F1
#
_cell.length_a   1.000
_cell.length_b   1.000
_cell.length_c   1.000
_cell.angle_alpha   90.00
_cell.angle_beta   90.00
_cell.angle_gamma   90.00
#
_symmetry.space_group_name_H-M   'P 1'
#
loop_
_entity.id
_entity.type
_entity.pdbx_description
1 polymer ?
#
loop_
_entity_poly.entity_id
_entity_poly.type
_entity_poly.pdbx_seq_one_letter_code
_entity_poly.pdbx_strand_id
1 'polypeptide(L)'
;MTKVLEGRWIGMFLELVDYKNKNGHANVPAKYPLNKSLGYWVRRQRLVYHEGTMDLKRENLLYMIGFNFRLMAFHDWDNMYTKLLKFQKQFGHTNVTESNSDSQLQNWLVYQRKLYWKGKLHHSKIKKLKSAGVEMKNKTINRWEEMFDELVLFKKEHGHLLVCSSYGAKNELVNFMKVLRRTKDTMSKERKEKLNDLGFNWNPQQSVTALLNKERANEQWLIRYEELKEYKQQFGTCYIVTTSKNYKSLANWVSIQRTHISKLSKERISLLNEIDFFKDNQQEIKR
;
A
#
# COMPACT_ATOMS: atom_id res chain seq x y z
N MET A 1 24.90 -49.88 -14.56
CA MET A 1 25.34 -48.61 -15.18
C MET A 1 26.74 -48.85 -15.75
N THR A 2 27.01 -48.62 -17.04
CA THR A 2 28.26 -49.04 -17.70
C THR A 2 29.48 -48.21 -17.26
N LYS A 3 30.66 -48.84 -17.16
CA LYS A 3 31.96 -48.25 -16.74
C LYS A 3 32.33 -46.96 -17.49
N VAL A 4 31.85 -46.82 -18.74
CA VAL A 4 32.03 -45.63 -19.59
C VAL A 4 31.21 -44.41 -19.13
N LEU A 5 29.98 -44.63 -18.62
CA LEU A 5 29.12 -43.54 -18.12
C LEU A 5 29.62 -42.97 -16.79
N GLU A 6 30.29 -43.80 -15.99
CA GLU A 6 30.92 -43.40 -14.73
C GLU A 6 32.16 -42.54 -14.98
N GLY A 7 33.01 -42.91 -15.94
CA GLY A 7 34.18 -42.11 -16.34
C GLY A 7 33.81 -40.71 -16.85
N ARG A 8 32.73 -40.58 -17.64
CA ARG A 8 32.24 -39.26 -18.09
C ARG A 8 31.77 -38.38 -16.94
N TRP A 9 31.09 -38.95 -15.94
CA TRP A 9 30.63 -38.17 -14.79
C TRP A 9 31.81 -37.66 -13.95
N ILE A 10 32.81 -38.51 -13.72
CA ILE A 10 34.03 -38.15 -12.98
C ILE A 10 34.80 -37.04 -13.71
N GLY A 11 34.92 -37.11 -15.03
CA GLY A 11 35.56 -36.03 -15.81
C GLY A 11 34.89 -34.67 -15.60
N MET A 12 33.56 -34.61 -15.69
CA MET A 12 32.81 -33.37 -15.45
C MET A 12 32.90 -32.89 -13.99
N PHE A 13 32.99 -33.81 -13.03
CA PHE A 13 33.21 -33.46 -11.62
C PHE A 13 34.59 -32.83 -11.41
N LEU A 14 35.64 -33.35 -12.03
CA LEU A 14 36.98 -32.76 -11.97
C LEU A 14 37.02 -31.36 -12.61
N GLU A 15 36.34 -31.17 -13.75
CA GLU A 15 36.19 -29.84 -14.35
C GLU A 15 35.46 -28.85 -13.42
N LEU A 16 34.48 -29.32 -12.65
CA LEU A 16 33.80 -28.51 -11.64
C LEU A 16 34.74 -28.15 -10.48
N VAL A 17 35.62 -29.06 -10.07
CA VAL A 17 36.65 -28.80 -9.06
C VAL A 17 37.63 -27.74 -9.57
N ASP A 18 38.10 -27.85 -10.80
CA ASP A 18 38.97 -26.84 -11.42
C ASP A 18 38.29 -25.47 -11.52
N TYR A 19 37.02 -25.46 -11.91
CA TYR A 19 36.23 -24.23 -11.91
C TYR A 19 36.14 -23.63 -10.51
N LYS A 20 35.87 -24.45 -9.48
CA LYS A 20 35.83 -23.99 -8.08
C LYS A 20 37.17 -23.42 -7.64
N ASN A 21 38.28 -24.10 -7.94
CA ASN A 21 39.61 -23.64 -7.56
C ASN A 21 39.95 -22.29 -8.21
N LYS A 22 39.52 -22.07 -9.46
CA LYS A 22 39.72 -20.80 -10.18
C LYS A 22 38.80 -19.67 -9.73
N ASN A 23 37.56 -19.98 -9.33
CA ASN A 23 36.51 -18.97 -9.07
C ASN A 23 36.12 -18.85 -7.60
N GLY A 24 36.67 -19.67 -6.71
CA GLY A 24 36.32 -19.74 -5.29
C GLY A 24 34.97 -20.42 -4.98
N HIS A 25 34.21 -20.84 -6.00
CA HIS A 25 32.89 -21.46 -5.82
C HIS A 25 32.53 -22.45 -6.95
N ALA A 26 31.64 -23.41 -6.67
CA ALA A 26 31.15 -24.39 -7.64
C ALA A 26 29.91 -23.94 -8.46
N ASN A 27 29.66 -22.62 -8.53
CA ASN A 27 28.49 -22.05 -9.21
C ASN A 27 28.79 -21.78 -10.69
N VAL A 28 28.68 -22.81 -11.53
CA VAL A 28 28.87 -22.67 -12.98
C VAL A 28 27.59 -22.12 -13.64
N PRO A 29 27.67 -21.06 -14.47
CA PRO A 29 26.54 -20.57 -15.26
C PRO A 29 26.02 -21.62 -16.26
N ALA A 30 24.71 -21.68 -16.48
CA ALA A 30 24.13 -22.65 -17.43
C ALA A 30 24.60 -22.46 -18.88
N LYS A 31 24.94 -21.21 -19.27
CA LYS A 31 25.56 -20.87 -20.57
C LYS A 31 27.02 -20.45 -20.38
N TYR A 32 27.81 -21.25 -19.67
CA TYR A 32 29.23 -20.95 -19.42
C TYR A 32 30.00 -20.91 -20.76
N PRO A 33 30.54 -19.74 -21.18
CA PRO A 33 31.05 -19.56 -22.54
C PRO A 33 32.34 -20.34 -22.80
N LEU A 34 33.18 -20.51 -21.79
CA LEU A 34 34.45 -21.26 -21.88
C LEU A 34 34.23 -22.77 -21.96
N ASN A 35 33.17 -23.29 -21.32
CA ASN A 35 32.82 -24.70 -21.37
C ASN A 35 31.31 -24.91 -21.19
N LYS A 36 30.60 -24.91 -22.33
CA LYS A 36 29.14 -25.07 -22.34
C LYS A 36 28.70 -26.42 -21.76
N SER A 37 29.49 -27.47 -21.99
CA SER A 37 29.22 -28.83 -21.48
C SER A 37 29.15 -28.86 -19.95
N LEU A 38 30.08 -28.15 -19.27
CA LEU A 38 30.08 -28.03 -17.81
C LEU A 38 28.86 -27.28 -17.28
N GLY A 39 28.46 -26.18 -17.94
CA GLY A 39 27.25 -25.45 -17.59
C GLY A 39 25.98 -26.30 -17.67
N TYR A 40 25.83 -27.09 -18.73
CA TYR A 40 24.71 -28.02 -18.88
C TYR A 40 24.74 -29.15 -17.86
N TRP A 41 25.93 -29.70 -17.60
CA TRP A 41 26.10 -30.79 -16.65
C TRP A 41 25.75 -30.37 -15.21
N VAL A 42 26.21 -29.19 -14.77
CA VAL A 42 25.89 -28.62 -13.46
C VAL A 42 24.37 -28.40 -13.31
N ARG A 43 23.72 -27.87 -14.35
CA ARG A 43 22.25 -27.73 -14.37
C ARG A 43 21.57 -29.08 -14.22
N ARG A 44 22.06 -30.11 -14.92
CA ARG A 44 21.50 -31.47 -14.85
C ARG A 44 21.66 -32.08 -13.46
N GLN A 45 22.80 -31.88 -12.77
CA GLN A 45 22.98 -32.39 -11.41
C GLN A 45 21.93 -31.81 -10.44
N ARG A 46 21.65 -30.50 -10.55
CA ARG A 46 20.61 -29.86 -9.71
C ARG A 46 19.21 -30.39 -9.99
N LEU A 47 18.87 -30.64 -11.26
CA LEU A 47 17.59 -31.26 -11.65
C LEU A 47 17.44 -32.66 -11.07
N VAL A 48 18.44 -33.53 -11.27
CA VAL A 48 18.44 -34.92 -10.79
C VAL A 48 18.33 -34.98 -9.26
N TYR A 49 18.95 -34.04 -8.54
CA TYR A 49 18.78 -33.90 -7.10
C TYR A 49 17.34 -33.52 -6.69
N HIS A 50 16.70 -32.57 -7.40
CA HIS A 50 15.33 -32.13 -7.11
C HIS A 50 14.28 -33.18 -7.49
N GLU A 51 14.56 -33.98 -8.52
CA GLU A 51 13.76 -35.15 -8.91
C GLU A 51 13.91 -36.31 -7.92
N GLY A 52 14.85 -36.24 -6.96
CA GLY A 52 15.11 -37.29 -5.98
C GLY A 52 15.77 -38.54 -6.56
N THR A 53 16.35 -38.44 -7.76
CA THR A 53 16.92 -39.57 -8.52
C THR A 53 18.46 -39.58 -8.52
N MET A 54 19.08 -38.76 -7.68
CA MET A 54 20.55 -38.69 -7.56
C MET A 54 21.11 -39.88 -6.78
N ASP A 55 22.19 -40.44 -7.30
CA ASP A 55 22.98 -41.44 -6.58
C ASP A 55 23.70 -40.80 -5.37
N LEU A 56 23.65 -41.47 -4.21
CA LEU A 56 24.21 -40.97 -2.94
C LEU A 56 25.72 -40.69 -3.01
N LYS A 57 26.51 -41.45 -3.78
CA LYS A 57 27.95 -41.21 -3.90
C LYS A 57 28.21 -39.90 -4.65
N ARG A 58 27.41 -39.64 -5.69
CA ARG A 58 27.48 -38.38 -6.47
C ARG A 58 27.02 -37.18 -5.65
N GLU A 59 25.96 -37.35 -4.87
CA GLU A 59 25.49 -36.34 -3.93
C GLU A 59 26.58 -35.96 -2.94
N ASN A 60 27.20 -36.96 -2.29
CA ASN A 60 28.27 -36.74 -1.32
C ASN A 60 29.49 -36.06 -1.94
N LEU A 61 29.95 -36.48 -3.12
CA LEU A 61 31.09 -35.85 -3.80
C LEU A 61 30.83 -34.36 -4.09
N LEU A 62 29.64 -34.04 -4.59
CA LEU A 62 29.23 -32.67 -4.85
C LEU A 62 29.07 -31.87 -3.53
N TYR A 63 28.52 -32.48 -2.48
CA TYR A 63 28.42 -31.87 -1.15
C TYR A 63 29.81 -31.51 -0.57
N MET A 64 30.79 -32.41 -0.67
CA MET A 64 32.15 -32.20 -0.15
C MET A 64 32.85 -31.00 -0.78
N ILE A 65 32.56 -30.70 -2.04
CA ILE A 65 33.12 -29.52 -2.71
C ILE A 65 32.28 -28.26 -2.48
N GLY A 66 31.25 -28.30 -1.62
CA GLY A 66 30.37 -27.17 -1.33
C GLY A 66 29.41 -26.84 -2.48
N PHE A 67 29.05 -27.83 -3.29
CA PHE A 67 28.10 -27.64 -4.39
C PHE A 67 26.69 -27.41 -3.84
N ASN A 68 26.11 -26.25 -4.15
CA ASN A 68 24.78 -25.90 -3.70
C ASN A 68 23.72 -26.42 -4.70
N PHE A 69 23.06 -27.51 -4.34
CA PHE A 69 22.01 -28.14 -5.13
C PHE A 69 20.77 -27.27 -5.32
N ARG A 70 20.48 -26.34 -4.40
CA ARG A 70 19.31 -25.45 -4.44
C ARG A 70 19.46 -24.29 -5.44
N LEU A 71 20.58 -24.21 -6.16
CA LEU A 71 20.83 -23.21 -7.20
C LEU A 71 20.22 -23.63 -8.54
N MET A 72 18.91 -23.52 -8.74
CA MET A 72 18.43 -23.44 -10.13
C MET A 72 19.09 -22.22 -10.80
N ALA A 73 19.49 -22.34 -12.08
CA ALA A 73 20.32 -21.36 -12.80
C ALA A 73 19.81 -19.89 -12.81
N PHE A 74 18.63 -19.64 -12.26
CA PHE A 74 18.06 -18.33 -11.94
C PHE A 74 18.59 -17.69 -10.64
N HIS A 75 19.47 -18.34 -9.86
CA HIS A 75 19.78 -17.95 -8.47
C HIS A 75 21.27 -17.82 -8.11
N ASP A 76 22.14 -17.43 -9.03
CA ASP A 76 23.51 -17.03 -8.64
C ASP A 76 23.51 -15.63 -8.01
N TRP A 77 23.26 -15.58 -6.70
CA TRP A 77 22.98 -14.35 -5.97
C TRP A 77 24.17 -13.38 -5.99
N ASP A 78 25.40 -13.87 -5.83
CA ASP A 78 26.59 -13.01 -5.76
C ASP A 78 26.98 -12.46 -7.15
N ASN A 79 26.78 -13.24 -8.22
CA ASN A 79 26.97 -12.74 -9.58
C ASN A 79 25.93 -11.67 -9.95
N MET A 80 24.67 -11.85 -9.57
CA MET A 80 23.63 -10.85 -9.82
C MET A 80 23.82 -9.59 -8.96
N TYR A 81 24.28 -9.74 -7.74
CA TYR A 81 24.69 -8.61 -6.89
C TYR A 81 25.89 -7.86 -7.49
N THR A 82 26.86 -8.56 -8.07
CA THR A 82 27.99 -7.93 -8.77
C THR A 82 27.53 -7.15 -10.00
N LYS A 83 26.59 -7.70 -10.79
CA LYS A 83 25.95 -6.98 -11.91
C LYS A 83 25.25 -5.71 -11.42
N LEU A 84 24.57 -5.76 -10.28
CA LEU A 84 23.90 -4.62 -9.67
C LEU A 84 24.87 -3.50 -9.28
N LEU A 85 26.00 -3.83 -8.67
CA LEU A 85 27.02 -2.84 -8.31
C LEU A 85 27.63 -2.16 -9.55
N LYS A 86 27.85 -2.93 -10.64
CA LYS A 86 28.30 -2.36 -11.91
C LYS A 86 27.27 -1.40 -12.50
N PHE A 87 25.99 -1.79 -12.49
CA PHE A 87 24.89 -0.92 -12.92
C PHE A 87 24.80 0.36 -12.09
N GLN A 88 24.87 0.25 -10.76
CA GLN A 88 24.87 1.41 -9.86
C GLN A 88 26.06 2.35 -10.14
N LYS A 89 27.25 1.81 -10.39
CA LYS A 89 28.43 2.61 -10.74
C LYS A 89 28.24 3.35 -12.08
N GLN A 90 27.56 2.73 -13.04
CA GLN A 90 27.34 3.30 -14.37
C GLN A 90 26.24 4.37 -14.39
N PHE A 91 25.14 4.16 -13.66
CA PHE A 91 23.93 5.00 -13.74
C PHE A 91 23.65 5.83 -12.47
N GLY A 92 24.45 5.66 -11.42
CA GLY A 92 24.29 6.38 -10.14
C GLY A 92 23.12 5.91 -9.28
N HIS A 93 22.33 4.93 -9.74
CA HIS A 93 21.13 4.45 -9.05
C HIS A 93 20.94 2.93 -9.23
N THR A 94 20.11 2.31 -8.39
CA THR A 94 19.76 0.87 -8.51
C THR A 94 18.41 0.62 -9.20
N ASN A 95 17.86 1.62 -9.91
CA ASN A 95 16.59 1.50 -10.62
C ASN A 95 16.77 0.81 -11.98
N VAL A 96 16.66 -0.52 -11.95
CA VAL A 96 16.83 -1.39 -13.12
C VAL A 96 15.48 -1.61 -13.82
N THR A 97 15.37 -1.18 -15.08
CA THR A 97 14.23 -1.38 -15.97
C THR A 97 14.61 -2.30 -17.14
N GLU A 98 13.62 -2.82 -17.87
CA GLU A 98 13.86 -3.58 -19.10
C GLU A 98 14.51 -2.75 -20.20
N SER A 99 14.30 -1.42 -20.18
CA SER A 99 14.86 -0.50 -21.17
C SER A 99 16.31 -0.09 -20.91
N ASN A 100 16.80 -0.18 -19.65
CA ASN A 100 18.12 0.32 -19.27
C ASN A 100 19.09 -0.78 -18.79
N SER A 101 18.68 -2.05 -18.75
CA SER A 101 19.49 -3.15 -18.23
C SER A 101 19.04 -4.53 -18.75
N ASP A 102 19.92 -5.53 -18.59
CA ASP A 102 19.63 -6.95 -18.79
C ASP A 102 18.36 -7.36 -18.00
N SER A 103 17.36 -7.90 -18.72
CA SER A 103 16.08 -8.38 -18.16
C SER A 103 16.28 -9.41 -17.04
N GLN A 104 17.43 -10.09 -17.00
CA GLN A 104 17.78 -10.99 -15.90
C GLN A 104 17.95 -10.26 -14.57
N LEU A 105 18.59 -9.08 -14.56
CA LEU A 105 18.88 -8.32 -13.34
C LEU A 105 17.61 -7.73 -12.73
N GLN A 106 16.72 -7.21 -13.58
CA GLN A 106 15.40 -6.74 -13.19
C GLN A 106 14.59 -7.87 -12.54
N ASN A 107 14.47 -9.01 -13.22
CA ASN A 107 13.73 -10.17 -12.71
C ASN A 107 14.31 -10.72 -11.40
N TRP A 108 15.63 -10.70 -11.25
CA TRP A 108 16.29 -11.09 -10.02
C TRP A 108 15.96 -10.14 -8.86
N LEU A 109 16.02 -8.82 -9.07
CA LEU A 109 15.62 -7.83 -8.05
C LEU A 109 14.16 -7.99 -7.64
N VAL A 110 13.25 -8.20 -8.60
CA VAL A 110 11.84 -8.50 -8.34
C VAL A 110 11.69 -9.76 -7.47
N TYR A 111 12.47 -10.80 -7.75
CA TYR A 111 12.45 -12.02 -6.95
C TYR A 111 13.04 -11.84 -5.54
N GLN A 112 14.14 -11.10 -5.38
CA GLN A 112 14.70 -10.78 -4.04
C GLN A 112 13.68 -10.01 -3.19
N ARG A 113 13.01 -9.02 -3.79
CA ARG A 113 11.93 -8.25 -3.17
C ARG A 113 10.76 -9.15 -2.75
N LYS A 114 10.34 -10.08 -3.61
CA LYS A 114 9.31 -11.08 -3.28
C LYS A 114 9.70 -11.98 -2.10
N LEU A 115 10.96 -12.44 -2.03
CA LEU A 115 11.44 -13.25 -0.91
C LEU A 115 11.50 -12.46 0.40
N TYR A 116 11.90 -11.19 0.34
CA TYR A 116 11.90 -10.27 1.48
C TYR A 116 10.50 -10.14 2.09
N TRP A 117 9.46 -9.92 1.27
CA TRP A 117 8.07 -9.83 1.74
C TRP A 117 7.51 -11.10 2.34
N LYS A 118 7.94 -12.25 1.83
CA LYS A 118 7.54 -13.55 2.37
C LYS A 118 8.30 -13.93 3.65
N GLY A 119 9.22 -13.09 4.13
CA GLY A 119 10.07 -13.39 5.28
C GLY A 119 11.11 -14.49 5.00
N LYS A 120 11.36 -14.81 3.73
CA LYS A 120 12.24 -15.93 3.31
C LYS A 120 13.61 -15.47 2.83
N LEU A 121 13.87 -14.16 2.77
CA LEU A 121 15.17 -13.63 2.38
C LEU A 121 16.11 -13.58 3.59
N HIS A 122 17.25 -14.25 3.48
CA HIS A 122 18.23 -14.33 4.55
C HIS A 122 18.79 -12.95 4.93
N HIS A 123 19.02 -12.71 6.23
CA HIS A 123 19.44 -11.42 6.78
C HIS A 123 20.73 -10.86 6.15
N SER A 124 21.72 -11.70 5.88
CA SER A 124 22.97 -11.28 5.24
C SER A 124 22.78 -10.69 3.83
N LYS A 125 21.80 -11.20 3.06
CA LYS A 125 21.45 -10.70 1.73
C LYS A 125 20.70 -9.38 1.81
N ILE A 126 19.85 -9.22 2.82
CA ILE A 126 19.16 -7.96 3.11
C ILE A 126 20.18 -6.85 3.41
N LYS A 127 21.18 -7.14 4.26
CA LYS A 127 22.22 -6.18 4.60
C LYS A 127 22.99 -5.72 3.35
N LYS A 128 23.45 -6.66 2.52
CA LYS A 128 24.15 -6.35 1.26
C LYS A 128 23.30 -5.50 0.30
N LEU A 129 22.01 -5.82 0.11
CA LEU A 129 21.12 -5.06 -0.77
C LEU A 129 20.88 -3.63 -0.24
N LYS A 130 20.65 -3.47 1.06
CA LYS A 130 20.50 -2.14 1.69
C LYS A 130 21.77 -1.31 1.56
N SER A 131 22.95 -1.90 1.81
CA SER A 131 24.23 -1.21 1.65
C SER A 131 24.51 -0.76 0.22
N ALA A 132 24.00 -1.49 -0.78
CA ALA A 132 24.07 -1.09 -2.19
C ALA A 132 23.02 -0.02 -2.58
N GLY A 133 22.26 0.54 -1.63
CA GLY A 133 21.21 1.52 -1.93
C GLY A 133 19.99 0.92 -2.62
N VAL A 134 19.85 -0.41 -2.63
CA VAL A 134 18.69 -1.07 -3.20
C VAL A 134 17.50 -0.81 -2.32
N GLU A 135 16.59 -0.03 -2.87
CA GLU A 135 15.32 0.18 -2.24
C GLU A 135 14.52 -1.14 -2.26
N MET A 136 14.56 -1.85 -1.12
CA MET A 136 13.68 -2.97 -0.74
C MET A 136 12.28 -2.46 -0.39
N LYS A 137 11.93 -1.33 -1.01
CA LYS A 137 10.69 -0.61 -1.00
C LYS A 137 10.25 -0.29 -2.47
N ASN A 138 10.51 -1.05 -3.56
CA ASN A 138 9.74 -0.97 -4.86
C ASN A 138 8.92 -2.25 -5.36
N LYS A 139 7.55 -2.22 -5.46
CA LYS A 139 6.51 -3.25 -5.06
C LYS A 139 6.73 -4.03 -3.75
N THR A 140 7.98 -4.12 -3.37
CA THR A 140 8.38 -3.44 -2.18
C THR A 140 7.88 -1.95 -2.10
N ILE A 141 7.32 -1.38 -1.05
CA ILE A 141 7.33 0.07 -0.67
C ILE A 141 6.35 -0.10 0.47
N ASN A 142 6.88 -0.22 1.68
CA ASN A 142 6.04 -0.07 2.85
C ASN A 142 5.78 1.43 2.99
N ARG A 143 4.81 1.95 2.21
CA ARG A 143 4.39 3.37 2.29
C ARG A 143 3.59 3.64 3.55
N TRP A 144 3.48 2.70 4.49
CA TRP A 144 2.61 2.88 5.64
C TRP A 144 2.94 4.14 6.42
N GLU A 145 4.23 4.46 6.65
CA GLU A 145 4.61 5.70 7.34
C GLU A 145 4.26 6.92 6.47
N GLU A 146 4.60 6.93 5.17
CA GLU A 146 4.22 8.04 4.26
C GLU A 146 2.71 8.26 4.18
N MET A 147 1.92 7.19 4.05
CA MET A 147 0.46 7.24 4.02
C MET A 147 -0.14 7.61 5.39
N PHE A 148 0.54 7.25 6.47
CA PHE A 148 0.17 7.67 7.82
C PHE A 148 0.44 9.16 8.01
N ASP A 149 1.58 9.66 7.54
CA ASP A 149 1.92 11.08 7.54
C ASP A 149 0.92 11.88 6.68
N GLU A 150 0.57 11.38 5.49
CA GLU A 150 -0.51 11.96 4.66
C GLU A 150 -1.86 11.95 5.40
N LEU A 151 -2.16 10.91 6.18
CA LEU A 151 -3.38 10.82 6.97
C LEU A 151 -3.39 11.82 8.15
N VAL A 152 -2.24 12.02 8.79
CA VAL A 152 -2.04 13.03 9.85
C VAL A 152 -2.21 14.44 9.27
N LEU A 153 -1.58 14.72 8.13
CA LEU A 153 -1.73 16.00 7.42
C LEU A 153 -3.19 16.25 7.04
N PHE A 154 -3.87 15.25 6.46
CA PHE A 154 -5.29 15.35 6.13
C PHE A 154 -6.14 15.68 7.37
N LYS A 155 -5.88 15.02 8.51
CA LYS A 155 -6.58 15.34 9.76
C LYS A 155 -6.29 16.76 10.24
N LYS A 156 -5.06 17.25 10.08
CA LYS A 156 -4.68 18.62 10.47
C LYS A 156 -5.38 19.66 9.59
N GLU A 157 -5.48 19.41 8.29
CA GLU A 157 -6.11 20.33 7.32
C GLU A 157 -7.63 20.36 7.44
N HIS A 158 -8.27 19.22 7.67
CA HIS A 158 -9.73 19.10 7.66
C HIS A 158 -10.36 18.90 9.05
N GLY A 159 -9.56 18.75 10.11
CA GLY A 159 -10.02 18.45 11.47
C GLY A 159 -10.54 17.02 11.69
N HIS A 160 -10.73 16.23 10.63
CA HIS A 160 -11.35 14.91 10.68
C HIS A 160 -10.65 13.89 9.75
N LEU A 161 -11.00 12.60 9.88
CA LEU A 161 -10.47 11.50 9.06
C LEU A 161 -11.44 11.01 7.97
N LEU A 162 -12.35 11.87 7.48
CA LEU A 162 -13.29 11.57 6.39
C LEU A 162 -12.64 11.64 5.00
N VAL A 163 -11.58 10.84 4.82
CA VAL A 163 -10.79 10.80 3.58
C VAL A 163 -11.65 10.40 2.38
N CYS A 164 -11.92 11.34 1.49
CA CYS A 164 -12.63 11.13 0.23
C CYS A 164 -12.23 12.16 -0.83
N SER A 165 -12.59 11.87 -2.09
CA SER A 165 -12.29 12.74 -3.24
C SER A 165 -12.93 14.13 -3.14
N SER A 166 -14.06 14.27 -2.43
CA SER A 166 -14.72 15.57 -2.23
C SER A 166 -13.91 16.56 -1.38
N TYR A 167 -13.00 16.06 -0.53
CA TYR A 167 -12.02 16.88 0.19
C TYR A 167 -10.65 16.89 -0.50
N GLY A 168 -10.58 16.54 -1.79
CA GLY A 168 -9.31 16.54 -2.53
C GLY A 168 -8.36 15.38 -2.19
N ALA A 169 -8.81 14.39 -1.41
CA ALA A 169 -7.97 13.24 -1.08
C ALA A 169 -7.66 12.41 -2.33
N LYS A 170 -6.38 12.04 -2.47
CA LYS A 170 -5.92 11.16 -3.54
C LYS A 170 -6.49 9.74 -3.37
N ASN A 171 -6.65 9.03 -4.49
CA ASN A 171 -7.20 7.67 -4.50
C ASN A 171 -6.36 6.68 -3.67
N GLU A 172 -5.05 6.92 -3.59
CA GLU A 172 -4.10 6.17 -2.79
C GLU A 172 -4.45 6.21 -1.30
N LEU A 173 -4.74 7.40 -0.77
CA LEU A 173 -5.11 7.60 0.64
C LEU A 173 -6.49 6.99 0.93
N VAL A 174 -7.44 7.12 0.02
CA VAL A 174 -8.76 6.46 0.12
C VAL A 174 -8.62 4.94 0.16
N ASN A 175 -7.75 4.37 -0.68
CA ASN A 175 -7.50 2.93 -0.69
C ASN A 175 -6.73 2.46 0.55
N PHE A 176 -5.80 3.27 1.06
CA PHE A 176 -5.09 3.00 2.31
C PHE A 176 -6.06 2.83 3.48
N MET A 177 -7.06 3.72 3.63
CA MET A 177 -8.11 3.59 4.65
C MET A 177 -8.85 2.24 4.58
N LYS A 178 -9.13 1.73 3.37
CA LYS A 178 -9.78 0.43 3.18
C LYS A 178 -8.87 -0.72 3.62
N VAL A 179 -7.58 -0.63 3.30
CA VAL A 179 -6.57 -1.62 3.71
C VAL A 179 -6.42 -1.66 5.23
N LEU A 180 -6.38 -0.49 5.90
CA LEU A 180 -6.31 -0.42 7.37
C LEU A 180 -7.44 -1.22 8.01
N ARG A 181 -8.69 -1.00 7.58
CA ARG A 181 -9.85 -1.71 8.13
C ARG A 181 -9.81 -3.22 7.87
N ARG A 182 -9.39 -3.66 6.67
CA ARG A 182 -9.26 -5.09 6.32
C ARG A 182 -8.15 -5.81 7.07
N THR A 183 -7.08 -5.09 7.41
CA THR A 183 -5.89 -5.66 8.06
C THR A 183 -5.85 -5.40 9.57
N LYS A 184 -6.95 -4.91 10.15
CA LYS A 184 -7.06 -4.58 11.58
C LYS A 184 -6.52 -5.70 12.46
N ASP A 185 -6.87 -6.96 12.19
CA ASP A 185 -6.49 -8.08 13.07
C ASP A 185 -5.05 -8.56 12.84
N THR A 186 -4.56 -8.47 11.60
CA THR A 186 -3.22 -8.94 11.19
C THR A 186 -2.12 -7.89 11.29
N MET A 187 -2.46 -6.64 11.63
CA MET A 187 -1.53 -5.52 11.76
C MET A 187 -0.73 -5.56 13.08
N SER A 188 0.50 -5.03 13.07
CA SER A 188 1.34 -4.91 14.27
C SER A 188 0.71 -4.02 15.33
N LYS A 189 1.00 -4.32 16.61
CA LYS A 189 0.47 -3.57 17.75
C LYS A 189 0.77 -2.08 17.69
N GLU A 190 2.03 -1.72 17.40
CA GLU A 190 2.51 -0.34 17.27
C GLU A 190 1.70 0.49 16.26
N ARG A 191 1.32 -0.11 15.11
CA ARG A 191 0.55 0.59 14.09
C ARG A 191 -0.90 0.79 14.48
N LYS A 192 -1.48 -0.17 15.20
CA LYS A 192 -2.82 -0.01 15.77
C LYS A 192 -2.84 1.10 16.81
N GLU A 193 -1.82 1.16 17.66
CA GLU A 193 -1.65 2.22 18.67
C GLU A 193 -1.57 3.61 18.00
N LYS A 194 -0.67 3.82 17.02
CA LYS A 194 -0.60 5.07 16.25
C LYS A 194 -1.95 5.52 15.65
N LEU A 195 -2.73 4.58 15.11
CA LEU A 195 -4.03 4.89 14.51
C LEU A 195 -5.11 5.17 15.57
N ASN A 196 -5.05 4.49 16.70
CA ASN A 196 -5.94 4.75 17.84
C ASN A 196 -5.68 6.14 18.42
N ASP A 197 -4.41 6.53 18.58
CA ASP A 197 -4.01 7.87 19.04
C ASP A 197 -4.46 8.96 18.06
N LEU A 198 -4.48 8.64 16.77
CA LEU A 198 -5.03 9.52 15.73
C LEU A 198 -6.57 9.56 15.74
N GLY A 199 -7.26 8.75 16.54
CA GLY A 199 -8.72 8.67 16.57
C GLY A 199 -9.34 7.99 15.34
N PHE A 200 -8.61 7.05 14.73
CA PHE A 200 -9.08 6.33 13.55
C PHE A 200 -10.31 5.45 13.86
N ASN A 201 -11.40 5.68 13.13
CA ASN A 201 -12.59 4.84 13.25
C ASN A 201 -12.46 3.54 12.42
N TRP A 202 -12.24 2.44 13.15
CA TRP A 202 -12.15 1.09 12.59
C TRP A 202 -13.46 0.57 12.00
N ASN A 203 -14.60 0.92 12.62
CA ASN A 203 -15.93 0.38 12.30
C ASN A 203 -16.93 1.54 12.10
N PRO A 204 -16.86 2.27 10.98
CA PRO A 204 -17.80 3.35 10.70
C PRO A 204 -19.21 2.81 10.47
N GLN A 205 -20.18 3.29 11.25
CA GLN A 205 -21.60 2.92 11.12
C GLN A 205 -22.29 3.60 9.93
N GLN A 206 -21.72 4.71 9.45
CA GLN A 206 -22.23 5.47 8.32
C GLN A 206 -21.14 5.60 7.25
N SER A 207 -21.53 5.60 5.98
CA SER A 207 -20.58 5.82 4.89
C SER A 207 -20.05 7.25 4.93
N VAL A 208 -18.83 7.47 4.42
CA VAL A 208 -18.25 8.82 4.30
C VAL A 208 -19.19 9.74 3.50
N THR A 209 -19.80 9.22 2.44
CA THR A 209 -20.81 9.95 1.64
C THR A 209 -22.03 10.36 2.46
N ALA A 210 -22.54 9.50 3.35
CA ALA A 210 -23.68 9.84 4.20
C ALA A 210 -23.33 10.97 5.20
N LEU A 211 -22.13 10.92 5.78
CA LEU A 211 -21.64 11.95 6.71
C LEU A 211 -21.48 13.30 6.00
N LEU A 212 -20.88 13.31 4.80
CA LEU A 212 -20.75 14.48 3.95
C LEU A 212 -22.09 15.12 3.60
N ASN A 213 -23.06 14.30 3.19
CA ASN A 213 -24.38 14.80 2.84
C ASN A 213 -25.07 15.44 4.05
N LYS A 214 -24.88 14.87 5.25
CA LYS A 214 -25.40 15.42 6.50
C LYS A 214 -24.73 16.77 6.83
N GLU A 215 -23.42 16.88 6.67
CA GLU A 215 -22.67 18.12 6.89
C GLU A 215 -23.09 19.22 5.91
N ARG A 216 -23.12 18.93 4.61
CA ARG A 216 -23.60 19.87 3.58
C ARG A 216 -25.04 20.32 3.82
N ALA A 217 -25.93 19.40 4.18
CA ALA A 217 -27.30 19.74 4.53
C ALA A 217 -27.37 20.62 5.79
N ASN A 218 -26.39 20.50 6.70
CA ASN A 218 -26.28 21.38 7.85
C ASN A 218 -25.75 22.77 7.50
N GLU A 219 -24.71 22.85 6.68
CA GLU A 219 -24.19 24.13 6.16
C GLU A 219 -25.27 24.90 5.40
N GLN A 220 -26.00 24.24 4.49
CA GLN A 220 -27.12 24.84 3.79
C GLN A 220 -28.22 25.32 4.73
N TRP A 221 -28.50 24.56 5.80
CA TRP A 221 -29.46 24.97 6.81
C TRP A 221 -28.99 26.23 7.56
N LEU A 222 -27.69 26.31 7.91
CA LEU A 222 -27.11 27.48 8.59
C LEU A 222 -27.12 28.72 7.69
N ILE A 223 -26.86 28.58 6.39
CA ILE A 223 -26.99 29.69 5.43
C ILE A 223 -28.42 30.24 5.43
N ARG A 224 -29.43 29.37 5.36
CA ARG A 224 -30.84 29.77 5.41
C ARG A 224 -31.22 30.39 6.75
N TYR A 225 -30.62 29.92 7.84
CA TYR A 225 -30.79 30.49 9.16
C TYR A 225 -30.23 31.93 9.24
N GLU A 226 -29.03 32.18 8.71
CA GLU A 226 -28.45 33.53 8.66
C GLU A 226 -29.27 34.46 7.75
N GLU A 227 -29.74 33.98 6.58
CA GLU A 227 -30.66 34.75 5.73
C GLU A 227 -31.94 35.17 6.50
N LEU A 228 -32.49 34.27 7.32
CA LEU A 228 -33.67 34.58 8.13
C LEU A 228 -33.37 35.54 9.27
N LYS A 229 -32.18 35.44 9.87
CA LYS A 229 -31.71 36.35 10.92
C LYS A 229 -31.52 37.77 10.38
N GLU A 230 -30.94 37.91 9.19
CA GLU A 230 -30.86 39.18 8.46
C GLU A 230 -32.25 39.73 8.13
N TYR A 231 -33.16 38.88 7.63
CA TYR A 231 -34.54 39.27 7.38
C TYR A 231 -35.22 39.79 8.64
N LYS A 232 -35.06 39.10 9.78
CA LYS A 232 -35.59 39.57 11.06
C LYS A 232 -35.00 40.91 11.46
N GLN A 233 -33.70 41.11 11.29
CA GLN A 233 -33.06 42.39 11.60
C GLN A 233 -33.65 43.54 10.75
N GLN A 234 -33.98 43.26 9.49
CA GLN A 234 -34.53 44.26 8.56
C GLN A 234 -36.02 44.55 8.81
N PHE A 235 -36.83 43.53 9.07
CA PHE A 235 -38.30 43.63 9.11
C PHE A 235 -38.92 43.46 10.50
N GLY A 236 -38.11 43.15 11.51
CA GLY A 236 -38.55 42.95 12.89
C GLY A 236 -39.32 41.65 13.13
N THR A 237 -39.39 40.74 12.14
CA THR A 237 -40.15 39.48 12.24
C THR A 237 -39.50 38.35 11.43
N CYS A 238 -39.63 37.11 11.89
CA CYS A 238 -39.33 35.90 11.12
C CYS A 238 -40.52 35.40 10.27
N TYR A 239 -41.68 36.06 10.29
CA TYR A 239 -42.81 35.68 9.48
C TYR A 239 -42.67 36.20 8.04
N ILE A 240 -42.74 35.30 7.06
CA ILE A 240 -42.65 35.65 5.64
C ILE A 240 -43.87 35.11 4.92
N VAL A 241 -44.59 36.00 4.23
CA VAL A 241 -45.76 35.63 3.43
C VAL A 241 -45.33 34.75 2.25
N THR A 242 -45.98 33.61 2.07
CA THR A 242 -45.66 32.61 1.04
C THR A 242 -45.79 33.11 -0.40
N THR A 243 -46.57 34.17 -0.63
CA THR A 243 -46.75 34.83 -1.94
C THR A 243 -45.68 35.90 -2.23
N SER A 244 -44.74 36.15 -1.31
CA SER A 244 -43.66 37.12 -1.50
C SER A 244 -42.79 36.73 -2.70
N LYS A 245 -42.73 37.61 -3.71
CA LYS A 245 -41.92 37.38 -4.91
C LYS A 245 -40.42 37.40 -4.60
N ASN A 246 -39.98 38.28 -3.70
CA ASN A 246 -38.56 38.48 -3.39
C ASN A 246 -38.02 37.44 -2.39
N TYR A 247 -38.87 36.88 -1.53
CA TYR A 247 -38.46 35.96 -0.47
C TYR A 247 -39.09 34.56 -0.58
N LYS A 248 -39.59 34.18 -1.76
CA LYS A 248 -40.31 32.91 -1.98
C LYS A 248 -39.53 31.68 -1.48
N SER A 249 -38.22 31.64 -1.74
CA SER A 249 -37.36 30.53 -1.30
C SER A 249 -37.25 30.46 0.23
N LEU A 250 -37.06 31.60 0.88
CA LEU A 250 -36.93 31.69 2.34
C LEU A 250 -38.28 31.42 3.03
N ALA A 251 -39.39 31.92 2.47
CA ALA A 251 -40.74 31.64 2.95
C ALA A 251 -41.07 30.15 2.94
N ASN A 252 -40.69 29.44 1.86
CA ASN A 252 -40.84 27.99 1.79
C ASN A 252 -39.99 27.28 2.85
N TRP A 253 -38.75 27.73 3.06
CA TRP A 253 -37.88 27.15 4.08
C TRP A 253 -38.41 27.35 5.50
N VAL A 254 -38.92 28.54 5.82
CA VAL A 254 -39.61 28.88 7.09
C VAL A 254 -40.82 27.96 7.30
N SER A 255 -41.66 27.78 6.27
CA SER A 255 -42.80 26.87 6.31
C SER A 255 -42.40 25.42 6.61
N ILE A 256 -41.29 24.95 6.03
CA ILE A 256 -40.75 23.62 6.31
C ILE A 256 -40.31 23.52 7.79
N GLN A 257 -39.64 24.53 8.34
CA GLN A 257 -39.22 24.50 9.75
C GLN A 257 -40.41 24.44 10.72
N ARG A 258 -41.52 25.11 10.39
CA ARG A 258 -42.76 25.07 11.18
C ARG A 258 -43.40 23.68 11.15
N THR A 259 -43.55 23.11 9.96
CA THR A 259 -44.24 21.82 9.76
C THR A 259 -43.43 20.62 10.28
N HIS A 260 -42.11 20.72 10.27
CA HIS A 260 -41.20 19.63 10.66
C HIS A 260 -40.44 19.89 11.97
N ILE A 261 -41.00 20.70 12.87
CA ILE A 261 -40.37 21.06 14.15
C ILE A 261 -39.91 19.82 14.95
N SER A 262 -40.70 18.74 14.93
CA SER A 262 -40.39 17.49 15.64
C SER A 262 -39.18 16.73 15.07
N LYS A 263 -38.74 17.05 13.85
CA LYS A 263 -37.57 16.46 13.20
C LYS A 263 -36.32 17.35 13.32
N LEU A 264 -36.43 18.53 13.92
CA LEU A 264 -35.28 19.41 14.13
C LEU A 264 -34.42 18.89 15.27
N SER A 265 -33.10 19.09 15.14
CA SER A 265 -32.17 18.81 16.24
C SER A 265 -32.32 19.86 17.33
N LYS A 266 -31.89 19.52 18.55
CA LYS A 266 -31.95 20.44 19.70
C LYS A 266 -31.18 21.74 19.43
N GLU A 267 -30.06 21.64 18.73
CA GLU A 267 -29.21 22.78 18.36
C GLU A 267 -29.95 23.72 17.40
N ARG A 268 -30.63 23.16 16.38
CA ARG A 268 -31.43 23.96 15.44
C ARG A 268 -32.60 24.66 16.12
N ILE A 269 -33.26 23.97 17.06
CA ILE A 269 -34.33 24.57 17.87
C ILE A 269 -33.79 25.72 18.71
N SER A 270 -32.61 25.56 19.33
CA SER A 270 -31.95 26.63 20.09
C SER A 270 -31.67 27.86 19.21
N LEU A 271 -31.05 27.67 18.05
CA LEU A 271 -30.74 28.77 17.11
C LEU A 271 -32.01 29.50 16.67
N LEU A 272 -33.10 28.79 16.37
CA LEU A 272 -34.38 29.39 16.01
C LEU A 272 -35.02 30.15 17.17
N ASN A 273 -34.88 29.67 18.41
CA ASN A 273 -35.34 30.39 19.61
C ASN A 273 -34.61 31.72 19.80
N GLU A 274 -33.31 31.78 19.52
CA GLU A 274 -32.51 33.01 19.65
C GLU A 274 -33.02 34.16 18.77
N ILE A 275 -33.67 33.82 17.66
CA ILE A 275 -34.28 34.80 16.75
C ILE A 275 -35.80 34.87 16.93
N ASP A 276 -36.36 34.52 18.09
CA ASP A 276 -37.81 34.52 18.36
C ASP A 276 -38.67 33.83 17.29
N PHE A 277 -38.09 32.89 16.54
CA PHE A 277 -38.72 32.31 15.35
C PHE A 277 -40.13 31.78 15.63
N PHE A 278 -40.27 31.04 16.72
CA PHE A 278 -41.54 30.40 17.10
C PHE A 278 -42.57 31.41 17.61
N LYS A 279 -42.14 32.53 18.20
CA LYS A 279 -43.04 33.61 18.61
C LYS A 279 -43.58 34.34 17.39
N ASP A 280 -42.70 34.66 16.45
CA ASP A 280 -43.05 35.38 15.22
C ASP A 280 -43.94 34.54 14.29
N ASN A 281 -43.79 33.22 14.32
CA ASN A 281 -44.51 32.29 13.46
C ASN A 281 -45.70 31.57 14.15
N GLN A 282 -46.18 32.11 15.28
CA GLN A 282 -47.41 31.66 15.94
C GLN A 282 -48.65 32.07 15.13
N GLN A 283 -48.93 31.31 14.07
CA GLN A 283 -50.31 31.03 13.66
C GLN A 283 -50.55 29.52 13.88
N GLU A 284 -51.18 29.27 15.04
CA GLU A 284 -51.82 28.04 15.54
C GLU A 284 -50.95 26.80 15.85
N ILE A 285 -50.49 26.72 17.10
CA ILE A 285 -50.70 25.49 17.88
C ILE A 285 -52.05 25.67 18.58
N LYS A 286 -53.14 25.34 17.87
CA LYS A 286 -54.42 25.04 18.52
C LYS A 286 -54.58 23.52 18.54
N ARG A 287 -55.07 23.08 19.70
CA ARG A 287 -55.22 21.71 20.23
C ARG A 287 -55.57 20.64 19.21
#